data_AF-A0A9D8AYI7-F1
#
_entry.id   AF-A0A9D8AYI7-F1
#
_cell.length_a   1.000
_cell.length_b   1.000
_cell.length_c   1.000
_cell.angle_alpha   90.00
_cell.angle_beta   90.00
_cell.angle_gamma   90.00
#
_symmetry.space_group_name_H-M   'P 1'
#
loop_
_entity.id
_entity.type
_entity.pdbx_description
1 polymer ?
#
loop_
_entity_poly.entity_id
_entity_poly.type
_entity_poly.pdbx_seq_one_letter_code
_entity_poly.pdbx_strand_id
1 'polypeptide(L)'
;MSITVYTTPTCGFCHQVKDYLNRRGVPFVEHDVSQEPQAAAEMVRVSGQQGVPVVLIDGQVIVGADMARIDQLLAQRTSRPPRLGVAIAEASRIASTRGIDLPDGAYVGRVNPGSPAAMAGLLPDDVIIQLAGQPVRSDKDVHRLTAGMRHDETADVLIWRSGQTIGTKLRL
;
A
#
# COMPACT_ATOMS: atom_id res chain seq x y z
N MET A 1 3.88 0.44 -10.21
CA MET A 1 4.24 1.81 -9.80
C MET A 1 4.77 2.48 -11.04
N SER A 2 4.11 3.53 -11.52
CA SER A 2 4.54 4.23 -12.73
C SER A 2 5.14 5.57 -12.32
N ILE A 3 6.46 5.66 -12.45
CA ILE A 3 7.20 6.90 -12.24
C ILE A 3 7.78 7.30 -13.57
N THR A 4 7.50 8.52 -13.97
CA THR A 4 7.96 9.09 -15.23
C THR A 4 8.70 10.37 -14.94
N VAL A 5 9.88 10.54 -15.51
CA VAL A 5 10.72 11.72 -15.33
C VAL A 5 10.93 12.35 -16.70
N TYR A 6 10.39 13.54 -16.88
CA TYR A 6 10.61 14.36 -18.06
C TYR A 6 11.89 15.16 -17.87
N THR A 7 12.83 15.01 -18.80
CA THR A 7 14.19 15.57 -18.68
C THR A 7 14.66 16.19 -19.99
N THR A 8 15.81 16.85 -19.91
CA THR A 8 16.64 17.19 -21.08
C THR A 8 18.10 16.85 -20.79
N PRO A 9 18.95 16.61 -21.81
CA PRO A 9 20.32 16.12 -21.61
C PRO A 9 21.21 17.06 -20.78
N THR A 10 20.98 18.37 -20.89
CA THR A 10 21.81 19.43 -20.28
C THR A 10 21.28 19.91 -18.93
N CYS A 11 20.16 19.38 -18.45
CA CYS A 11 19.51 19.84 -17.23
C CYS A 11 20.14 19.22 -15.97
N GLY A 12 20.88 20.03 -15.20
CA GLY A 12 21.52 19.60 -13.94
C GLY A 12 20.53 19.09 -12.89
N PHE A 13 19.35 19.71 -12.78
CA PHE A 13 18.30 19.26 -11.85
C PHE A 13 17.68 17.92 -12.25
N CYS A 14 17.63 17.65 -13.56
CA CYS A 14 17.12 16.38 -14.08
C CYS A 14 18.05 15.24 -13.67
N HIS A 15 19.37 15.44 -13.77
CA HIS A 15 20.36 14.49 -13.26
C HIS A 15 20.22 14.26 -11.74
N GLN A 16 20.01 15.33 -10.96
CA GLN A 16 19.79 15.19 -9.51
C GLN A 16 18.58 14.32 -9.15
N VAL A 17 17.45 14.50 -9.85
CA VAL A 17 16.25 13.69 -9.65
C VAL A 17 16.48 12.23 -10.02
N LYS A 18 17.10 11.97 -11.18
CA LYS A 18 17.42 10.61 -11.63
C LYS A 18 18.34 9.90 -10.68
N ASP A 19 19.42 10.55 -10.27
CA ASP A 19 20.37 10.00 -9.30
C ASP A 19 19.72 9.72 -7.96
N TYR A 20 18.82 10.61 -7.52
CA TYR A 20 18.07 10.44 -6.30
C TYR A 20 17.16 9.19 -6.35
N LEU A 21 16.42 8.98 -7.45
CA LEU A 21 15.59 7.79 -7.63
C LEU A 21 16.44 6.51 -7.75
N ASN A 22 17.54 6.56 -8.51
CA ASN A 22 18.47 5.44 -8.68
C ASN A 22 19.11 5.01 -7.36
N ARG A 23 19.58 5.95 -6.52
CA ARG A 23 20.15 5.65 -5.19
C ARG A 23 19.15 4.96 -4.27
N ARG A 24 17.85 5.17 -4.46
CA ARG A 24 16.78 4.53 -3.69
C ARG A 24 16.28 3.23 -4.30
N GLY A 25 16.86 2.79 -5.41
CA GLY A 25 16.44 1.59 -6.12
C GLY A 25 15.03 1.70 -6.70
N VAL A 26 14.56 2.92 -6.98
CA VAL A 26 13.22 3.17 -7.50
C VAL A 26 13.27 3.20 -9.03
N PRO A 27 12.64 2.25 -9.74
CA PRO A 27 12.62 2.26 -11.19
C PRO A 27 11.73 3.39 -11.72
N PHE A 28 12.16 4.04 -12.80
CA PHE A 28 11.41 5.10 -13.48
C PHE A 28 11.61 5.02 -15.00
N VAL A 29 10.67 5.61 -15.73
CA VAL A 29 10.77 5.85 -17.17
C VAL A 29 11.27 7.27 -17.38
N GLU A 30 12.33 7.43 -18.15
CA GLU A 30 12.84 8.73 -18.57
C GLU A 30 12.26 9.08 -19.94
N HIS A 31 11.72 10.29 -20.09
CA HIS A 31 11.42 10.87 -21.40
C HIS A 31 12.26 12.12 -21.61
N ASP A 32 12.97 12.16 -22.73
CA ASP A 32 13.74 13.33 -23.15
C ASP A 32 12.85 14.24 -24.00
N VAL A 33 12.33 15.30 -23.40
CA VAL A 33 11.41 16.23 -24.09
C VAL A 33 12.10 17.04 -25.18
N SER A 34 13.44 17.00 -25.28
CA SER A 34 14.19 17.60 -26.40
C SER A 34 14.15 16.75 -27.67
N GLN A 35 13.99 15.43 -27.53
CA GLN A 35 13.93 14.47 -28.65
C GLN A 35 12.52 13.92 -28.87
N GLU A 36 11.64 14.03 -27.88
CA GLU A 36 10.30 13.45 -27.86
C GLU A 36 9.22 14.55 -27.79
N PRO A 37 8.77 15.12 -28.93
CA PRO A 37 7.75 16.17 -28.95
C PRO A 37 6.43 15.75 -28.31
N GLN A 38 6.08 14.46 -28.39
CA GLN A 38 4.86 13.93 -27.77
C GLN A 38 4.96 13.94 -26.25
N ALA A 39 6.11 13.53 -25.69
CA ALA A 39 6.36 13.61 -24.26
C ALA A 39 6.42 15.07 -23.76
N ALA A 40 6.97 15.98 -24.56
CA ALA A 40 6.96 17.42 -24.26
C ALA A 40 5.53 17.97 -24.17
N ALA A 41 4.67 17.63 -25.14
CA ALA A 41 3.27 18.03 -25.13
C ALA A 41 2.49 17.43 -23.95
N GLU A 42 2.76 16.16 -23.61
CA GLU A 42 2.19 15.52 -22.43
C GLU A 42 2.63 16.20 -21.15
N MET A 43 3.93 16.45 -20.98
CA MET A 43 4.52 17.15 -19.84
C MET A 43 3.82 18.50 -19.62
N VAL A 44 3.68 19.31 -20.67
CA VAL A 44 2.99 20.62 -20.59
C VAL A 44 1.53 20.45 -20.22
N ARG A 45 0.84 19.46 -20.81
CA ARG A 45 -0.57 19.20 -20.54
C ARG A 45 -0.82 18.79 -19.08
N VAL A 46 0.04 17.94 -18.52
CA VAL A 46 -0.15 17.42 -17.15
C VAL A 46 0.35 18.40 -16.09
N SER A 47 1.45 19.11 -16.34
CA SER A 47 2.09 19.98 -15.35
C SER A 47 1.75 21.46 -15.48
N GLY A 48 1.23 21.89 -16.62
CA GLY A 48 1.10 23.31 -16.96
C GLY A 48 2.45 24.01 -17.20
N GLN A 49 3.56 23.26 -17.17
CA GLN A 49 4.92 23.81 -17.24
C GLN A 49 5.62 23.42 -18.55
N GLN A 50 6.39 24.36 -19.10
CA GLN A 50 7.21 24.15 -20.30
C GLN A 50 8.66 23.73 -20.00
N GLY A 51 9.11 23.86 -18.75
CA GLY A 51 10.45 23.51 -18.30
C GLY A 51 10.56 22.16 -17.59
N VAL A 52 11.74 21.56 -17.66
CA VAL A 52 12.13 20.35 -16.92
C VAL A 52 12.93 20.71 -15.66
N PRO A 53 13.03 19.83 -14.65
CA PRO A 53 12.43 18.50 -14.56
C PRO A 53 10.96 18.53 -14.16
N VAL A 54 10.19 17.58 -14.68
CA VAL A 54 8.83 17.27 -14.21
C VAL A 54 8.79 15.77 -13.91
N VAL A 55 8.33 15.40 -12.72
CA VAL A 55 8.16 14.02 -12.30
C VAL A 55 6.68 13.71 -12.17
N LEU A 56 6.24 12.61 -12.77
CA LEU A 56 4.89 12.08 -12.62
C LEU A 56 4.97 10.79 -11.81
N ILE A 57 4.34 10.77 -10.63
CA ILE A 57 4.23 9.59 -9.78
C ILE A 57 2.76 9.21 -9.70
N ASP A 58 2.37 8.14 -10.43
CA ASP A 58 0.99 7.64 -10.48
C ASP A 58 -0.08 8.71 -10.74
N GLY A 59 0.22 9.63 -11.66
CA GLY A 59 -0.66 10.74 -12.04
C GLY A 59 -0.51 12.00 -11.18
N GLN A 60 0.28 11.98 -10.11
CA GLN A 60 0.62 13.16 -9.34
C GLN A 60 1.86 13.83 -9.92
N VAL A 61 1.70 15.11 -10.29
CA VAL A 61 2.78 15.91 -10.89
C VAL A 61 3.61 16.57 -9.79
N ILE A 62 4.92 16.47 -9.94
CA ILE A 62 5.92 17.18 -9.16
C ILE A 62 6.73 18.02 -10.14
N VAL A 63 6.78 19.30 -9.88
CA VAL A 63 7.49 20.28 -10.70
C VAL A 63 8.83 20.57 -10.04
N GLY A 64 9.92 20.46 -10.81
CA GLY A 64 11.27 20.70 -10.33
C GLY A 64 11.87 19.53 -9.54
N ALA A 65 13.05 19.77 -8.98
CA ALA A 65 13.78 18.79 -8.18
C ALA A 65 13.34 18.83 -6.70
N ASP A 66 12.08 18.48 -6.44
CA ASP A 66 11.53 18.43 -5.08
C ASP A 66 11.63 17.00 -4.50
N MET A 67 12.79 16.67 -3.92
CA MET A 67 13.03 15.37 -3.30
C MET A 67 12.10 15.11 -2.10
N ALA A 68 11.73 16.15 -1.34
CA ALA A 68 10.85 16.01 -0.19
C ALA A 68 9.44 15.58 -0.62
N ARG A 69 8.94 16.17 -1.71
CA ARG A 69 7.65 15.76 -2.29
C ARG A 69 7.72 14.38 -2.90
N ILE A 70 8.80 14.04 -3.62
CA ILE A 70 9.05 12.68 -4.13
C ILE A 70 9.01 11.68 -2.95
N ASP A 71 9.73 11.96 -1.88
CA ASP A 71 9.73 11.16 -0.65
C ASP A 71 8.34 10.96 -0.09
N GLN A 72 7.56 12.04 0.01
CA GLN A 72 6.20 11.98 0.54
C GLN A 72 5.29 11.11 -0.33
N LEU A 73 5.41 11.16 -1.66
CA LEU A 73 4.60 10.35 -2.57
C LEU A 73 5.02 8.87 -2.55
N LEU A 74 6.32 8.60 -2.47
CA LEU A 74 6.84 7.24 -2.31
C LEU A 74 6.46 6.64 -0.95
N ALA A 75 6.53 7.44 0.12
CA ALA A 75 6.17 7.05 1.48
C ALA A 75 4.67 6.81 1.64
N GLN A 76 3.81 7.59 0.96
CA GLN A 76 2.35 7.38 0.96
C GLN A 76 1.93 6.00 0.42
N ARG A 77 2.76 5.40 -0.45
CA ARG A 77 2.55 4.02 -0.91
C ARG A 77 3.04 2.99 0.08
N THR A 78 4.20 3.18 0.69
CA THR A 78 4.65 2.31 1.79
C THR A 78 3.73 2.40 3.02
N SER A 79 3.01 3.52 3.16
CA SER A 79 2.08 3.77 4.26
C SER A 79 0.62 3.42 3.91
N ARG A 80 0.33 2.82 2.75
CA ARG A 80 -0.92 2.07 2.60
C ARG A 80 -0.67 0.71 3.23
N PRO A 81 -1.18 0.46 4.45
CA PRO A 81 -0.97 -0.84 5.08
C PRO A 81 -1.44 -1.92 4.12
N PRO A 82 -0.67 -3.02 3.97
CA PRO A 82 -1.06 -4.13 3.13
C PRO A 82 -2.45 -4.58 3.57
N ARG A 83 -3.42 -4.39 2.67
CA ARG A 83 -4.80 -4.74 2.97
C ARG A 83 -4.89 -6.25 2.86
N LEU A 84 -5.28 -6.87 3.96
CA LEU A 84 -5.59 -8.30 4.02
C LEU A 84 -6.64 -8.72 2.97
N GLY A 85 -7.39 -7.76 2.41
CA GLY A 85 -8.48 -7.98 1.47
C GLY A 85 -9.75 -8.44 2.17
N VAL A 86 -9.95 -7.97 3.41
CA VAL A 86 -11.05 -8.35 4.28
C VAL A 86 -11.82 -7.12 4.72
N ALA A 87 -13.16 -7.19 4.71
CA ALA A 87 -13.99 -6.25 5.44
C ALA A 87 -14.00 -6.64 6.92
N ILE A 88 -13.27 -5.88 7.74
CA ILE A 88 -13.14 -6.14 9.17
C ILE A 88 -14.08 -5.23 9.94
N ALA A 89 -14.77 -5.78 10.94
CA ALA A 89 -15.53 -5.05 11.93
C ALA A 89 -15.12 -5.48 13.34
N GLU A 90 -15.46 -4.68 14.34
CA GLU A 90 -15.24 -5.04 15.74
C GLU A 90 -16.15 -6.22 16.12
N ALA A 91 -15.57 -7.31 16.64
CA ALA A 91 -16.34 -8.53 16.97
C ALA A 91 -17.42 -8.27 18.02
N SER A 92 -17.13 -7.47 19.04
CA SER A 92 -18.07 -7.05 20.11
C SER A 92 -19.34 -6.38 19.56
N ARG A 93 -19.20 -5.56 18.51
CA ARG A 93 -20.31 -4.87 17.85
C ARG A 93 -21.20 -5.85 17.08
N ILE A 94 -20.59 -6.82 16.40
CA ILE A 94 -21.30 -7.86 15.65
C ILE A 94 -21.98 -8.84 16.60
N ALA A 95 -21.31 -9.23 17.68
CA ALA A 95 -21.85 -10.08 18.75
C ALA A 95 -23.12 -9.48 19.36
N SER A 96 -23.07 -8.20 19.71
CA SER A 96 -24.21 -7.46 20.26
C SER A 96 -25.38 -7.34 19.27
N THR A 97 -25.08 -7.21 17.98
CA THR A 97 -26.10 -7.05 16.92
C THR A 97 -26.76 -8.37 16.54
N ARG A 98 -26.01 -9.48 16.56
CA ARG A 98 -26.50 -10.81 16.15
C ARG A 98 -26.90 -11.72 17.32
N GLY A 99 -26.62 -11.33 18.57
CA GLY A 99 -26.88 -12.16 19.75
C GLY A 99 -26.00 -13.42 19.81
N ILE A 100 -24.79 -13.34 19.26
CA ILE A 100 -23.83 -14.45 19.19
C ILE A 100 -22.66 -14.08 20.10
N ASP A 101 -22.24 -15.00 20.98
CA ASP A 101 -21.06 -14.80 21.81
C ASP A 101 -19.81 -14.98 20.94
N LEU A 102 -19.10 -13.87 20.71
CA LEU A 102 -17.84 -13.86 19.96
C LEU A 102 -16.73 -13.39 20.89
N PRO A 103 -15.52 -13.99 20.79
CA PRO A 103 -14.39 -13.50 21.55
C PRO A 103 -13.98 -12.08 21.11
N ASP A 104 -13.27 -11.37 21.98
CA ASP A 104 -12.64 -10.10 21.63
C ASP A 104 -11.70 -10.31 20.43
N GLY A 105 -11.90 -9.52 19.37
CA GLY A 105 -11.14 -9.68 18.14
C GLY A 105 -11.67 -8.89 16.97
N ALA A 106 -11.01 -9.10 15.84
CA ALA A 106 -11.38 -8.53 14.55
C ALA A 106 -12.27 -9.51 13.78
N TYR A 107 -13.56 -9.18 13.67
CA TYR A 107 -14.53 -10.00 12.94
C TYR A 107 -14.38 -9.82 11.43
N VAL A 108 -14.34 -10.95 10.73
CA VAL A 108 -14.17 -11.07 9.29
C VAL A 108 -15.54 -11.15 8.63
N GLY A 109 -15.99 -10.05 8.02
CA GLY A 109 -17.28 -10.00 7.34
C GLY A 109 -17.22 -10.55 5.91
N ARG A 110 -16.29 -10.05 5.10
CA ARG A 110 -16.15 -10.47 3.69
C ARG A 110 -14.69 -10.63 3.35
N VAL A 111 -14.34 -11.72 2.67
CA VAL A 111 -12.99 -11.99 2.19
C VAL A 111 -12.99 -11.89 0.66
N ASN A 112 -12.12 -11.04 0.11
CA ASN A 112 -12.00 -10.88 -1.34
C ASN A 112 -11.18 -12.05 -1.93
N PRO A 113 -11.64 -12.70 -3.02
CA PRO A 113 -10.87 -13.73 -3.72
C PRO A 113 -9.50 -13.20 -4.16
N GLY A 114 -8.45 -14.02 -4.03
CA GLY A 114 -7.08 -13.64 -4.40
C GLY A 114 -6.38 -12.67 -3.43
N SER A 115 -6.97 -12.40 -2.27
CA SER A 115 -6.34 -11.61 -1.21
C SER A 115 -5.43 -12.47 -0.31
N PRO A 116 -4.46 -11.85 0.41
CA PRO A 116 -3.69 -12.51 1.46
C PRO A 116 -4.54 -13.34 2.42
N ALA A 117 -5.68 -12.78 2.84
CA ALA A 117 -6.58 -13.47 3.75
C ALA A 117 -7.26 -14.69 3.12
N ALA A 118 -7.71 -14.59 1.87
CA ALA A 118 -8.28 -15.73 1.15
C ALA A 118 -7.24 -16.86 1.00
N MET A 119 -5.99 -16.50 0.68
CA MET A 119 -4.89 -17.46 0.57
C MET A 119 -4.53 -18.09 1.92
N ALA A 120 -4.72 -17.36 3.02
CA ALA A 120 -4.57 -17.87 4.38
C ALA A 120 -5.76 -18.73 4.85
N GLY A 121 -6.80 -18.92 4.02
CA GLY A 121 -7.97 -19.72 4.37
C GLY A 121 -8.94 -19.06 5.35
N LEU A 122 -8.86 -17.72 5.48
CA LEU A 122 -9.87 -16.94 6.21
C LEU A 122 -11.20 -17.00 5.47
N LEU A 123 -12.26 -17.23 6.24
CA LEU A 123 -13.64 -17.28 5.76
C LEU A 123 -14.47 -16.18 6.43
N PRO A 124 -15.59 -15.77 5.80
CA PRO A 124 -16.60 -14.98 6.48
C PRO A 124 -17.03 -15.62 7.80
N ASP A 125 -17.35 -14.79 8.78
CA ASP A 125 -17.71 -15.16 10.17
C ASP A 125 -16.55 -15.63 11.06
N ASP A 126 -15.30 -15.59 10.57
CA ASP A 126 -14.13 -15.78 11.42
C ASP A 126 -13.88 -14.58 12.33
N VAL A 127 -13.25 -14.81 13.49
CA VAL A 127 -12.75 -13.74 14.37
C VAL A 127 -11.25 -13.88 14.54
N ILE A 128 -10.48 -12.89 14.12
CA ILE A 128 -9.03 -12.86 14.33
C ILE A 128 -8.76 -12.45 15.78
N ILE A 129 -8.16 -13.35 16.54
CA ILE A 129 -7.83 -13.14 17.97
C ILE A 129 -6.33 -12.86 18.18
N GLN A 130 -5.48 -13.26 17.24
CA GLN A 130 -4.03 -12.98 17.28
C GLN A 130 -3.46 -12.84 15.87
N LEU A 131 -2.51 -11.92 15.70
CA LEU A 131 -1.79 -11.70 14.45
C LEU A 131 -0.32 -11.38 14.76
N ALA A 132 0.61 -12.06 14.09
CA ALA A 132 2.06 -11.88 14.28
C ALA A 132 2.51 -12.02 15.75
N GLY A 133 1.90 -12.94 16.49
CA GLY A 133 2.17 -13.14 17.92
C GLY A 133 1.58 -12.07 18.85
N GLN A 134 0.88 -11.06 18.32
CA GLN A 134 0.23 -10.02 19.12
C GLN A 134 -1.29 -10.25 19.20
N PRO A 135 -1.92 -10.09 20.38
CA PRO A 135 -3.36 -10.23 20.54
C PRO A 135 -4.09 -9.11 19.78
N VAL A 136 -5.14 -9.48 19.06
CA VAL A 136 -5.98 -8.58 18.28
C VAL A 136 -7.30 -8.44 19.02
N ARG A 137 -7.70 -7.22 19.38
CA ARG A 137 -8.99 -6.95 20.04
C ARG A 137 -9.95 -6.16 19.16
N SER A 138 -9.42 -5.50 18.13
CA SER A 138 -10.19 -4.60 17.27
C SER A 138 -9.63 -4.55 15.85
N ASP A 139 -10.39 -3.98 14.93
CA ASP A 139 -9.96 -3.67 13.56
C ASP A 139 -8.70 -2.78 13.53
N LYS A 140 -8.58 -1.85 14.49
CA LYS A 140 -7.43 -0.96 14.63
C LYS A 140 -6.14 -1.71 14.91
N ASP A 141 -6.20 -2.77 15.71
CA ASP A 141 -5.04 -3.61 15.99
C ASP A 141 -4.57 -4.31 14.73
N VAL A 142 -5.49 -4.85 13.93
CA VAL A 142 -5.14 -5.48 12.65
C VAL A 142 -4.46 -4.48 11.71
N HIS A 143 -5.01 -3.27 11.59
CA HIS A 143 -4.40 -2.22 10.77
C HIS A 143 -3.00 -1.82 11.24
N ARG A 144 -2.79 -1.68 12.55
CA ARG A 144 -1.49 -1.33 13.14
C ARG A 144 -0.46 -2.44 12.93
N LEU A 145 -0.85 -3.70 13.13
CA LEU A 145 0.02 -4.87 12.98
C LEU A 145 0.43 -5.07 11.52
N THR A 146 -0.54 -5.04 10.61
CA THR A 146 -0.28 -5.18 9.17
C THR A 146 0.56 -4.01 8.62
N ALA A 147 0.41 -2.79 9.14
CA ALA A 147 1.24 -1.65 8.75
C ALA A 147 2.73 -1.82 9.08
N GLY A 148 3.07 -2.61 10.10
CA GLY A 148 4.45 -2.87 10.51
C GLY A 148 5.12 -4.02 9.75
N MET A 149 4.35 -4.81 9.00
CA MET A 149 4.85 -5.98 8.29
C MET A 149 5.37 -5.63 6.89
N ARG A 150 6.37 -6.38 6.44
CA ARG A 150 6.93 -6.26 5.09
C ARG A 150 6.06 -7.00 4.08
N HIS A 151 6.12 -6.56 2.83
CA HIS A 151 5.61 -7.35 1.70
C HIS A 151 6.33 -8.70 1.63
N ASP A 152 5.60 -9.78 1.34
CA ASP A 152 6.03 -11.19 1.37
C ASP A 152 6.36 -11.77 2.76
N GLU A 153 6.11 -11.03 3.83
CA GLU A 153 6.28 -11.53 5.19
C GLU A 153 5.14 -12.49 5.56
N THR A 154 5.49 -13.62 6.19
CA THR A 154 4.52 -14.58 6.71
C THR A 154 4.33 -14.34 8.20
N ALA A 155 3.11 -14.03 8.62
CA ALA A 155 2.71 -13.98 10.02
C ALA A 155 1.82 -15.16 10.40
N ASP A 156 1.99 -15.62 11.64
CA ASP A 156 1.04 -16.53 12.27
C ASP A 156 -0.21 -15.75 12.69
N VAL A 157 -1.37 -16.32 12.37
CA VAL A 157 -2.70 -15.77 12.69
C VAL A 157 -3.48 -16.83 13.45
N LEU A 158 -4.05 -16.45 14.59
CA LEU A 158 -5.03 -17.27 15.29
C LEU A 158 -6.41 -16.71 15.00
N ILE A 159 -7.28 -17.58 14.52
CA ILE A 159 -8.67 -17.29 14.23
C ILE A 159 -9.57 -18.13 15.12
N TRP A 160 -10.71 -17.60 15.47
CA TRP A 160 -11.79 -18.32 16.11
C TRP A 160 -12.89 -18.57 15.07
N ARG A 161 -13.26 -19.84 14.91
CA ARG A 161 -14.30 -20.29 13.98
C ARG A 161 -15.18 -21.30 14.70
N SER A 162 -16.47 -21.00 14.84
CA SER A 162 -17.47 -21.92 15.40
C SER A 162 -17.09 -22.56 16.74
N GLY A 163 -16.46 -21.80 17.65
CA GLY A 163 -16.05 -22.30 18.97
C GLY A 163 -14.64 -22.91 19.03
N GLN A 164 -13.93 -23.01 17.91
CA GLN A 164 -12.57 -23.55 17.86
C GLN A 164 -11.56 -22.49 17.43
N THR A 165 -10.38 -22.52 18.07
CA THR A 165 -9.25 -21.70 17.67
C THR A 165 -8.41 -22.45 16.63
N ILE A 166 -8.28 -21.87 15.44
CA ILE A 166 -7.51 -22.42 14.33
C ILE A 166 -6.30 -21.50 14.09
N GLY A 167 -5.11 -22.08 14.02
CA GLY A 167 -3.90 -21.37 13.60
C GLY A 167 -3.72 -21.46 12.10
N THR A 168 -3.52 -20.32 11.44
CA THR A 168 -3.17 -20.24 10.02
C THR A 168 -1.97 -19.33 9.80
N LYS A 169 -1.35 -19.44 8.63
CA LYS A 169 -0.25 -18.58 8.20
C LYS A 169 -0.75 -17.63 7.13
N LEU A 170 -0.53 -16.35 7.36
CA LEU A 170 -0.91 -15.28 6.47
C LEU A 170 0.35 -14.69 5.84
N ARG A 171 0.40 -14.67 4.52
CA ARG A 171 1.48 -14.03 3.76
C ARG A 171 0.97 -12.74 3.11
N LEU A 172 1.64 -11.63 3.36
CA LEU A 172 1.27 -10.30 2.82
C LEU A 172 1.83 -10.01 1.43
#